data_AF-A0A1X7NPZ9-F1
#
_entry.id   AF-A0A1X7NPZ9-F1
#
_cell.length_a   1.000
_cell.length_b   1.000
_cell.length_c   1.000
_cell.angle_alpha   90.00
_cell.angle_beta   90.00
_cell.angle_gamma   90.00
#
_symmetry.space_group_name_H-M   'P 1'
#
loop_
_entity.id
_entity.type
_entity.pdbx_description
1 polymer ?
#
loop_
_entity_poly.entity_id
_entity_poly.type
_entity_poly.pdbx_seq_one_letter_code
_entity_poly.pdbx_strand_id
1 'polypeptide(L)'
;MAKNFLKGLFFGSLAGGVYTLLKTPRSGEDNREILLDYLDDTTLLVDDVTKSMNDLKEAISTLSNEGKTLANEFTQEVAVSVEEFINQTEPRMRRIQEQAEKLSKDINELDKQVSPTE
;
A
#
# COMPACT_ATOMS: atom_id res chain seq x y z
N MET A 1 15.63 -14.75 26.89
CA MET A 1 16.18 -14.62 25.52
C MET A 1 15.62 -13.40 24.77
N ALA A 2 14.31 -13.30 24.55
CA ALA A 2 13.69 -12.18 23.80
C ALA A 2 14.05 -10.76 24.32
N LYS A 3 14.15 -10.56 25.63
CA LYS A 3 14.48 -9.25 26.24
C LYS A 3 15.89 -8.74 25.88
N ASN A 4 16.84 -9.65 25.72
CA ASN A 4 18.21 -9.30 25.34
C ASN A 4 18.33 -9.04 23.83
N PHE A 5 17.59 -9.80 23.02
CA PHE A 5 17.47 -9.57 21.58
C PHE A 5 16.86 -8.21 21.27
N LEU A 6 15.73 -7.85 21.91
CA LEU A 6 15.08 -6.54 21.73
C LEU A 6 15.99 -5.38 22.14
N LYS A 7 16.77 -5.55 23.20
CA LYS A 7 17.76 -4.55 23.63
C LYS A 7 18.85 -4.40 22.56
N GLY A 8 19.39 -5.50 22.04
CA GLY A 8 20.34 -5.48 20.93
C GLY A 8 19.77 -4.85 19.65
N LEU A 9 18.52 -5.17 19.31
CA LEU A 9 17.80 -4.59 18.17
C LEU A 9 17.64 -3.07 18.34
N PHE A 10 17.27 -2.60 19.54
CA PHE A 10 17.12 -1.17 19.82
C PHE A 10 18.43 -0.41 19.69
N PHE A 11 19.51 -0.89 20.33
CA PHE A 11 20.81 -0.21 20.23
C PHE A 11 21.41 -0.35 18.82
N GLY A 12 21.20 -1.48 18.16
CA GLY A 12 21.64 -1.72 16.79
C GLY A 12 20.92 -0.84 15.77
N SER A 13 19.60 -0.67 15.90
CA SER A 13 18.83 0.22 15.02
C SER A 13 19.15 1.69 15.29
N LEU A 14 19.40 2.08 16.55
CA LEU A 14 19.79 3.45 16.89
C LEU A 14 21.17 3.78 16.32
N ALA A 15 22.18 2.94 16.59
CA ALA A 15 23.55 3.15 16.10
C ALA A 15 23.63 3.02 14.58
N GLY A 16 22.96 2.01 14.01
CA GLY A 16 22.85 1.81 12.56
C GLY A 16 22.14 2.97 11.89
N GLY A 17 21.01 3.42 12.43
CA GLY A 17 20.24 4.54 11.90
C GLY A 17 21.05 5.84 11.85
N VAL A 18 21.72 6.20 12.95
CA VAL A 18 22.61 7.38 12.98
C VAL A 18 23.76 7.24 11.97
N TYR A 19 24.42 6.09 11.93
CA TYR A 19 25.51 5.85 10.99
C TYR A 19 25.05 5.96 9.53
N THR A 20 23.89 5.39 9.21
CA THR A 20 23.32 5.40 7.86
C THR A 20 22.89 6.80 7.45
N LEU A 21 22.27 7.56 8.35
CA LEU A 21 21.90 8.96 8.12
C LEU A 21 23.13 9.87 7.91
N LEU A 22 24.23 9.63 8.63
CA LEU A 22 25.47 10.41 8.49
C LEU A 22 26.26 10.06 7.22
N LYS A 23 26.18 8.81 6.74
CA LYS A 23 26.99 8.30 5.62
C LYS A 23 26.22 8.16 4.32
N THR A 24 24.93 8.45 4.30
CA THR A 24 24.14 8.40 3.07
C THR A 24 24.71 9.38 2.05
N PRO A 25 24.93 8.96 0.78
CA PRO A 25 25.49 9.84 -0.24
C PRO A 25 24.46 10.79 -0.87
N ARG A 26 23.17 10.65 -0.54
CA ARG A 26 22.05 11.42 -1.11
C ARG A 26 21.61 12.55 -0.18
N SER A 27 21.14 13.65 -0.74
CA SER A 27 20.62 14.78 0.03
C SER A 27 19.30 14.42 0.72
N GLY A 28 18.89 15.21 1.72
CA GLY A 28 17.58 15.04 2.37
C GLY A 28 16.42 15.32 1.41
N GLU A 29 16.60 16.27 0.49
CA GLU A 29 15.67 16.62 -0.59
C GLU A 29 15.51 15.44 -1.56
N ASP A 30 16.62 14.87 -2.05
CA ASP A 30 16.61 13.71 -2.96
C ASP A 30 15.84 12.53 -2.34
N ASN A 31 16.02 12.27 -1.04
CA ASN A 31 15.33 11.17 -0.36
C ASN A 31 13.82 11.43 -0.20
N ARG A 32 13.40 12.70 -0.07
CA ARG A 32 11.97 13.08 -0.03
C ARG A 32 11.35 12.95 -1.41
N GLU A 33 12.04 13.38 -2.46
CA GLU A 33 11.58 13.23 -3.84
C GLU A 33 11.41 11.75 -4.21
N ILE A 34 12.41 10.91 -3.93
CA ILE A 34 12.33 9.46 -4.14
C ILE A 34 11.15 8.86 -3.35
N LEU A 35 10.94 9.30 -2.10
CA LEU A 35 9.84 8.78 -1.29
C LEU A 35 8.47 9.20 -1.84
N LEU A 36 8.34 10.42 -2.35
CA LEU A 36 7.12 10.88 -3.02
C LEU A 36 6.84 10.05 -4.29
N ASP A 37 7.85 9.82 -5.11
CA ASP A 37 7.74 8.98 -6.32
C ASP A 37 7.26 7.56 -5.99
N TYR A 38 7.86 6.94 -4.96
CA TYR A 38 7.41 5.63 -4.48
C TYR A 38 5.95 5.62 -3.98
N LEU A 39 5.48 6.71 -3.36
CA LEU A 39 4.11 6.80 -2.85
C LEU A 39 3.10 7.01 -3.97
N ASP A 40 3.44 7.82 -4.98
CA ASP A 40 2.62 8.02 -6.16
C ASP A 40 2.49 6.71 -6.94
N ASP A 41 3.61 6.01 -7.20
CA ASP A 41 3.61 4.68 -7.82
C ASP A 41 2.75 3.68 -7.03
N THR A 42 2.90 3.66 -5.70
CA THR A 42 2.11 2.78 -4.84
C THR A 42 0.62 3.10 -4.93
N THR A 43 0.26 4.39 -5.02
CA THR A 43 -1.14 4.82 -5.16
C THR A 43 -1.72 4.35 -6.49
N LEU A 44 -0.97 4.47 -7.59
CA LEU A 44 -1.39 3.95 -8.89
C LEU A 44 -1.60 2.43 -8.87
N LEU A 45 -0.70 1.69 -8.22
CA LEU A 45 -0.82 0.24 -8.04
C LEU A 45 -2.07 -0.13 -7.23
N VAL A 46 -2.42 0.66 -6.21
CA VAL A 46 -3.64 0.47 -5.40
C VAL A 46 -4.90 0.70 -6.23
N ASP A 47 -4.91 1.74 -7.08
CA ASP A 47 -6.02 2.02 -7.99
C ASP A 47 -6.19 0.90 -9.02
N ASP A 48 -5.09 0.37 -9.58
CA ASP A 48 -5.13 -0.76 -10.52
C ASP A 48 -5.67 -2.04 -9.88
N VAL A 49 -5.30 -2.33 -8.63
CA VAL A 49 -5.88 -3.45 -7.87
C VAL A 49 -7.38 -3.23 -7.66
N THR A 50 -7.78 -2.03 -7.28
CA THR A 50 -9.20 -1.67 -7.06
C THR A 50 -10.02 -1.84 -8.34
N LYS A 51 -9.47 -1.41 -9.48
CA LYS A 51 -10.09 -1.60 -10.80
C LYS A 51 -10.20 -3.09 -11.16
N SER A 52 -9.12 -3.84 -10.99
CA SER A 52 -9.09 -5.28 -11.28
C SER A 52 -10.10 -6.07 -10.43
N MET A 53 -10.32 -5.64 -9.18
CA MET A 53 -11.35 -6.22 -8.31
C MET A 53 -12.77 -5.94 -8.84
N ASN A 54 -13.03 -4.74 -9.34
CA ASN A 54 -14.31 -4.40 -9.96
C ASN A 54 -14.55 -5.21 -11.24
N ASP A 55 -13.53 -5.35 -12.09
CA ASP A 55 -13.62 -6.15 -13.32
C ASP A 55 -13.88 -7.63 -12.99
N LEU A 56 -13.23 -8.17 -11.95
CA LEU A 56 -13.47 -9.53 -11.47
C LEU A 56 -14.92 -9.70 -10.97
N LYS A 57 -15.46 -8.72 -10.25
CA LYS A 57 -16.85 -8.69 -9.79
C LYS A 57 -17.84 -8.76 -10.96
N GLU A 58 -17.59 -8.00 -12.01
CA GLU A 58 -18.43 -7.98 -13.20
C GLU A 58 -18.34 -9.31 -13.96
N ALA A 59 -17.13 -9.81 -14.17
CA ALA A 59 -16.91 -11.09 -14.84
C ALA A 59 -17.61 -12.25 -14.13
N ILE A 60 -17.55 -12.31 -12.79
CA ILE A 60 -18.21 -13.37 -12.03
C ILE A 60 -19.74 -13.21 -12.01
N SER A 61 -20.24 -11.97 -12.00
CA SER A 61 -21.67 -11.69 -12.11
C SER A 61 -22.24 -12.13 -13.46
N THR A 62 -21.54 -11.80 -14.55
CA THR A 62 -21.90 -12.22 -15.91
C THR A 62 -21.85 -13.74 -16.04
N LEU A 63 -20.77 -14.37 -15.57
CA LEU A 63 -20.65 -15.83 -15.57
C LEU A 63 -21.77 -16.51 -14.77
N SER A 64 -22.13 -15.98 -13.60
CA SER A 64 -23.22 -16.52 -12.76
C SER A 64 -24.59 -16.33 -13.41
N ASN A 65 -24.81 -15.24 -14.14
CA ASN A 65 -26.08 -14.98 -14.81
C ASN A 65 -26.27 -15.77 -16.10
N GLU A 66 -25.22 -15.88 -16.93
CA GLU A 66 -25.26 -16.58 -18.22
C GLU A 66 -25.06 -18.11 -18.06
N GLY A 67 -24.26 -18.52 -17.08
CA GLY A 67 -23.91 -19.92 -16.81
C GLY A 67 -24.96 -20.72 -16.04
N LYS A 68 -26.07 -20.11 -15.61
CA LYS A 68 -27.17 -20.74 -14.84
C LYS A 68 -27.77 -22.01 -15.48
N THR A 69 -27.55 -22.23 -16.77
CA THR A 69 -27.99 -23.46 -17.48
C THR A 69 -26.95 -24.58 -17.50
N LEU A 70 -25.68 -24.31 -17.14
CA LEU A 70 -24.58 -25.28 -17.22
C LEU A 70 -23.79 -25.46 -15.90
N ALA A 71 -23.90 -24.52 -14.95
CA ALA A 71 -23.03 -24.46 -13.78
C ALA A 71 -23.81 -24.44 -12.45
N ASN A 72 -23.85 -25.61 -11.79
CA ASN A 72 -24.72 -25.90 -10.64
C ASN A 72 -24.29 -25.26 -9.30
N GLU A 73 -23.05 -25.50 -8.87
CA GLU A 73 -22.65 -25.30 -7.46
C GLU A 73 -21.27 -24.64 -7.38
N PHE A 74 -20.32 -25.11 -8.19
CA PHE A 74 -18.98 -24.54 -8.30
C PHE A 74 -18.96 -23.04 -8.65
N THR A 75 -19.77 -22.59 -9.61
CA THR A 75 -19.82 -21.15 -9.97
C THR A 75 -20.43 -20.30 -8.86
N GLN A 76 -21.36 -20.84 -8.08
CA GLN A 76 -21.92 -20.15 -6.92
C GLN A 76 -20.86 -20.03 -5.81
N GLU A 77 -20.10 -21.09 -5.52
CA GLU A 77 -19.01 -21.05 -4.54
C GLU A 77 -17.91 -20.05 -4.93
N VAL A 78 -17.52 -20.02 -6.21
CA VAL A 78 -16.55 -19.03 -6.71
C VAL A 78 -17.12 -17.61 -6.59
N ALA A 79 -18.40 -17.39 -6.91
CA ALA A 79 -19.04 -16.09 -6.77
C ALA A 79 -19.03 -15.60 -5.32
N VAL A 80 -19.41 -16.46 -4.37
CA VAL A 80 -19.37 -16.15 -2.93
C VAL A 80 -17.94 -15.85 -2.47
N SER A 81 -16.96 -16.65 -2.90
CA SER A 81 -15.56 -16.45 -2.52
C SER A 81 -14.99 -15.13 -3.06
N VAL A 82 -15.32 -14.77 -4.30
CA VAL A 82 -14.91 -13.48 -4.89
C VAL A 82 -15.61 -12.32 -4.18
N GLU A 83 -16.90 -12.43 -3.90
CA GLU A 83 -17.64 -11.41 -3.17
C GLU A 83 -17.06 -11.18 -1.77
N GLU A 84 -16.76 -12.24 -1.04
CA GLU A 84 -16.12 -12.16 0.26
C GLU A 84 -14.72 -11.53 0.17
N PHE A 85 -13.92 -11.95 -0.81
CA PHE A 85 -12.61 -11.36 -1.06
C PHE A 85 -12.71 -9.84 -1.32
N ILE A 86 -13.66 -9.41 -2.17
CA ILE A 86 -13.87 -7.99 -2.47
C ILE A 86 -14.29 -7.22 -1.23
N ASN A 87 -15.29 -7.72 -0.50
CA ASN A 87 -15.80 -7.09 0.72
C ASN A 87 -14.72 -6.92 1.79
N GLN A 88 -13.79 -7.88 1.90
CA GLN A 88 -12.69 -7.80 2.84
C GLN A 88 -11.54 -6.89 2.36
N THR A 89 -11.31 -6.83 1.05
CA THR A 89 -10.13 -6.19 0.46
C THR A 89 -10.37 -4.73 0.11
N GLU A 90 -11.55 -4.35 -0.39
CA GLU A 90 -11.90 -2.96 -0.72
C GLU A 90 -11.63 -1.97 0.44
N PRO A 91 -12.11 -2.20 1.68
CA PRO A 91 -11.81 -1.29 2.78
C PRO A 91 -10.32 -1.30 3.18
N ARG A 92 -9.56 -2.35 2.85
CA ARG A 92 -8.11 -2.40 3.07
C ARG A 92 -7.38 -1.56 2.03
N MET A 93 -7.75 -1.66 0.76
CA MET A 93 -7.17 -0.86 -0.33
C MET A 93 -7.43 0.63 -0.09
N ARG A 94 -8.65 1.01 0.27
CA ARG A 94 -8.98 2.40 0.62
C ARG A 94 -8.12 2.95 1.75
N ARG A 95 -7.88 2.15 2.81
CA ARG A 95 -7.00 2.58 3.90
C ARG A 95 -5.54 2.75 3.45
N ILE A 96 -5.05 1.92 2.53
CA ILE A 96 -3.69 2.08 2.00
C ILE A 96 -3.59 3.41 1.23
N GLN A 97 -4.59 3.72 0.39
CA GLN A 97 -4.67 4.98 -0.36
C GLN A 97 -4.71 6.20 0.58
N GLU A 98 -5.60 6.20 1.58
CA GLU A 98 -5.70 7.29 2.57
C GLU A 98 -4.37 7.53 3.31
N GLN A 99 -3.65 6.46 3.66
CA GLN A 99 -2.37 6.58 4.36
C GLN A 99 -1.24 7.02 3.43
N ALA A 100 -1.25 6.58 2.17
CA ALA A 100 -0.30 7.03 1.16
C ALA A 100 -0.47 8.53 0.88
N GLU A 101 -1.72 8.99 0.69
CA GLU A 101 -2.04 10.42 0.53
C GLU A 101 -1.61 11.24 1.74
N LYS A 102 -1.91 10.75 2.96
CA LYS A 102 -1.50 11.41 4.19
C LYS A 102 0.02 11.52 4.27
N LEU A 103 0.75 10.45 3.99
CA LEU A 103 2.20 10.45 4.03
C LEU A 103 2.79 11.39 2.98
N SER A 104 2.25 11.41 1.75
CA SER A 104 2.63 12.35 0.70
C SER A 104 2.41 13.81 1.15
N LYS A 105 1.28 14.09 1.79
CA LYS A 105 1.01 15.42 2.37
C LYS A 105 2.00 15.78 3.47
N ASP A 106 2.25 14.88 4.41
CA ASP A 106 3.17 15.11 5.52
C ASP A 106 4.61 15.38 5.01
N ILE A 107 5.06 14.65 3.99
CA ILE A 107 6.37 14.87 3.34
C ILE A 107 6.43 16.23 2.65
N ASN A 108 5.39 16.59 1.89
CA ASN A 108 5.31 17.90 1.23
C ASN A 108 5.28 19.06 2.23
N GLU A 109 4.63 18.90 3.38
CA GLU A 109 4.64 19.90 4.46
C GLU A 109 6.01 20.02 5.13
N LEU A 110 6.73 18.91 5.31
CA LEU A 110 8.12 18.92 5.78
C LEU A 110 9.07 19.57 4.77
N ASP A 111 8.77 19.47 3.47
CA ASP A 111 9.55 20.12 2.42
C ASP A 111 9.44 21.64 2.47
N LYS A 112 8.20 22.14 2.51
CA LYS A 112 7.92 23.58 2.64
C LYS A 112 8.49 24.22 3.91
N GLN A 113 8.67 23.45 4.98
CA GLN A 113 9.21 23.94 6.25
C GLN A 113 10.75 23.99 6.30
N VAL A 114 11.42 23.18 5.47
CA VAL A 114 12.88 23.01 5.51
C VAL A 114 13.57 23.66 4.32
N SER A 115 12.86 23.90 3.22
CA SER A 115 13.32 24.76 2.12
C SER A 115 13.29 26.22 2.56
N PRO A 116 14.45 26.93 2.59
CA PRO A 116 14.49 28.34 2.94
C PRO A 116 13.67 29.15 1.92
N THR A 117 12.83 30.07 2.40
CA THR A 117 12.42 31.22 1.59
C THR A 117 13.69 31.89 1.06
N GLU A 118 13.76 32.11 -0.25
CA GLU A 118 14.80 32.94 -0.90
C GLU A 118 15.05 34.27 -0.16
#